data_AF-A0A0L7LK06-F1
#
_entry.id   AF-A0A0L7LK06-F1
#
_cell.length_a   1.000
_cell.length_b   1.000
_cell.length_c   1.000
_cell.angle_alpha   90.00
_cell.angle_beta   90.00
_cell.angle_gamma   90.00
#
_symmetry.space_group_name_H-M   'P 1'
#
loop_
_entity.id
_entity.type
_entity.pdbx_description
1 polymer ?
#
loop_
_entity_poly.entity_id
_entity_poly.type
_entity_poly.pdbx_seq_one_letter_code
_entity_poly.pdbx_strand_id
1 'polypeptide(L)'
;MLRLDPYESCMRHPGAVYCTAYMTFVSDEPSQLLTLMQEYSKHTSTHYNHTRIFYGTCMTTTCSTFYNTTVDLRLNLEACRNKTLYEEYKLRVQVEDDVSCVGGKHDENQIGPAQIVLAAILIALVMLNVIGSLYDVFCKEKRGSVCIKHALS
;
A
#
# COMPACT_ATOMS: atom_id res chain seq x y z
N MET A 1 -1.37 15.27 -6.03
CA MET A 1 -1.45 14.97 -7.47
C MET A 1 -1.07 13.51 -7.65
N LEU A 2 -1.61 12.83 -8.67
CA LEU A 2 -1.44 11.39 -8.88
C LEU A 2 -0.85 11.13 -10.27
N ARG A 3 0.16 10.26 -10.37
CA ARG A 3 0.76 9.83 -11.64
C ARG A 3 1.00 8.33 -11.59
N LEU A 4 0.11 7.57 -12.23
CA LEU A 4 0.14 6.11 -12.19
C LEU A 4 0.46 5.55 -13.57
N ASP A 5 1.47 4.70 -13.64
CA ASP A 5 1.65 3.78 -14.75
C ASP A 5 0.46 2.80 -14.81
N PRO A 6 0.07 2.28 -15.99
CA PRO A 6 -1.07 1.38 -16.12
C PRO A 6 -0.86 0.06 -15.34
N TYR A 7 -1.53 -0.06 -14.18
CA TYR A 7 -1.37 -1.20 -13.27
C TYR A 7 -1.67 -2.54 -13.94
N GLU A 8 -2.84 -2.67 -14.56
CA GLU A 8 -3.28 -3.92 -15.22
C GLU A 8 -2.30 -4.37 -16.30
N SER A 9 -1.79 -3.42 -17.10
CA SER A 9 -0.81 -3.74 -18.15
C SER A 9 0.53 -4.18 -17.57
N CYS A 10 0.95 -3.61 -16.44
CA CYS A 10 2.15 -4.04 -15.73
C CYS A 10 1.99 -5.48 -15.22
N MET A 11 0.92 -5.73 -14.45
CA MET A 11 0.71 -7.00 -13.72
C MET A 11 0.38 -8.19 -14.61
N ARG A 12 0.05 -7.99 -15.89
CA ARG A 12 -0.06 -9.07 -16.87
C ARG A 12 1.25 -9.82 -17.11
N HIS A 13 2.41 -9.20 -16.82
CA HIS A 13 3.70 -9.83 -17.05
C HIS A 13 4.08 -10.73 -15.85
N PRO A 14 4.47 -11.99 -16.09
CA PRO A 14 4.94 -12.87 -15.02
C PRO A 14 6.13 -12.27 -14.28
N GLY A 15 6.06 -12.20 -12.95
CA GLY A 15 7.10 -11.61 -12.12
C GLY A 15 7.14 -10.07 -12.13
N ALA A 16 6.09 -9.41 -12.65
CA ALA A 16 5.96 -7.96 -12.57
C ALA A 16 6.00 -7.46 -11.12
N VAL A 17 6.60 -6.29 -10.94
CA VAL A 17 6.61 -5.53 -9.68
C VAL A 17 6.08 -4.15 -9.96
N TYR A 18 5.07 -3.74 -9.19
CA TYR A 18 4.47 -2.42 -9.24
C TYR A 18 4.63 -1.73 -7.90
N CYS A 19 5.27 -0.57 -7.87
CA CYS A 19 5.53 0.18 -6.65
C CYS A 19 4.78 1.51 -6.65
N THR A 20 4.18 1.84 -5.51
CA THR A 20 3.56 3.14 -5.25
C THR A 20 4.27 3.85 -4.11
N ALA A 21 4.48 5.16 -4.25
CA ALA A 21 5.10 5.98 -3.23
C ALA A 21 4.70 7.45 -3.36
N TYR A 22 4.67 8.16 -2.23
CA TYR A 22 4.70 9.62 -2.24
C TYR A 22 6.12 10.11 -2.50
N MET A 23 6.23 11.16 -3.31
CA MET A 23 7.50 11.78 -3.65
C MET A 23 7.36 13.29 -3.62
N THR A 24 8.41 13.97 -3.22
CA THR A 24 8.46 15.45 -3.19
C THR A 24 9.48 15.95 -4.20
N PHE A 25 9.11 16.94 -5.01
CA PHE A 25 10.01 17.59 -5.95
C PHE A 25 11.11 18.37 -5.24
N VAL A 26 12.35 18.17 -5.67
CA VAL A 26 13.55 18.84 -5.19
C VAL A 26 14.40 19.26 -6.40
N SER A 27 15.33 20.18 -6.19
CA SER A 27 16.28 20.59 -7.23
C SER A 27 17.62 20.95 -6.59
N ASP A 28 18.70 20.49 -7.22
CA ASP A 28 20.07 20.81 -6.80
C ASP A 28 20.46 22.25 -7.23
N GLU A 29 19.75 22.80 -8.22
CA GLU A 29 19.97 24.14 -8.78
C GLU A 29 18.71 25.01 -8.65
N PRO A 30 18.81 26.34 -8.75
CA PRO A 30 17.64 27.21 -8.75
C PRO A 30 16.71 26.89 -9.93
N SER A 31 15.52 26.37 -9.64
CA SER A 31 14.51 26.03 -10.63
C SER A 31 13.29 26.94 -10.52
N GLN A 32 13.06 27.76 -11.55
CA GLN A 32 11.85 28.61 -11.63
C GLN A 32 10.56 27.78 -11.54
N LEU A 33 10.57 26.57 -12.11
CA LEU A 33 9.43 25.67 -12.06
C LEU A 33 9.14 25.20 -10.62
N LEU A 34 10.18 24.81 -9.87
CA LEU A 34 10.02 24.41 -8.47
C LEU A 34 9.54 25.58 -7.62
N THR A 35 10.10 26.78 -7.82
CA THR A 35 9.66 27.99 -7.12
C THR A 35 8.19 28.27 -7.37
N LEU A 36 7.74 28.19 -8.63
CA LEU A 36 6.34 28.39 -8.98
C LEU A 36 5.42 27.37 -8.30
N MET A 37 5.81 26.08 -8.29
CA MET A 37 5.06 25.03 -7.60
C MET A 37 4.96 25.32 -6.09
N GLN A 38 6.05 25.75 -5.47
CA GLN A 38 6.10 26.08 -4.04
C GLN A 38 5.24 27.31 -3.71
N GLU A 39 5.33 28.38 -4.49
CA GLU A 39 4.54 29.61 -4.28
C GLU A 39 3.05 29.35 -4.39
N TYR A 40 2.63 28.58 -5.40
CA TYR A 40 1.23 28.20 -5.57
C TYR A 40 0.74 27.33 -4.41
N SER A 41 1.60 26.42 -3.93
CA SER A 41 1.31 25.49 -2.82
C SER A 41 1.38 26.11 -1.42
N LYS A 42 1.89 27.35 -1.29
CA LYS A 42 2.12 28.01 0.00
C LYS A 42 0.84 28.28 0.79
N HIS A 43 -0.29 28.47 0.11
CA HIS A 43 -1.59 28.71 0.73
C HIS A 43 -2.32 27.38 1.01
N THR A 44 -1.88 26.67 2.04
CA THR A 44 -2.36 25.31 2.36
C THR A 44 -3.83 25.23 2.79
N SER A 45 -4.47 26.35 3.13
CA SER A 45 -5.90 26.42 3.46
C SER A 45 -6.81 26.29 2.23
N THR A 46 -6.31 26.61 1.04
CA THR A 46 -7.09 26.63 -0.20
C THR A 46 -6.44 25.84 -1.34
N HIS A 47 -5.12 25.64 -1.30
CA HIS A 47 -4.37 25.02 -2.38
C HIS A 47 -3.76 23.69 -1.96
N TYR A 48 -3.80 22.74 -2.89
CA TYR A 48 -3.14 21.45 -2.74
C TYR A 48 -1.62 21.62 -2.81
N ASN A 49 -0.86 20.79 -2.09
CA ASN A 49 0.59 20.81 -2.20
C ASN A 49 1.06 20.15 -3.51
N HIS A 50 1.36 20.96 -4.52
CA HIS A 50 1.79 20.50 -5.85
C HIS A 50 3.23 20.03 -5.89
N THR A 51 4.05 20.28 -4.87
CA THR A 51 5.40 19.70 -4.80
C THR A 51 5.38 18.24 -4.38
N ARG A 52 4.28 17.78 -3.76
CA ARG A 52 4.08 16.40 -3.33
C ARG A 52 3.19 15.65 -4.33
N ILE A 53 3.70 14.54 -4.84
CA ILE A 53 3.05 13.76 -5.88
C ILE A 53 3.11 12.27 -5.54
N PHE A 54 2.01 11.57 -5.77
CA PHE A 54 1.94 10.14 -5.57
C PHE A 54 2.14 9.44 -6.90
N TYR A 55 3.18 8.62 -6.98
CA TYR A 55 3.51 7.84 -8.17
C TYR A 55 3.11 6.39 -7.99
N GLY A 56 2.64 5.79 -9.08
CA GLY A 56 2.54 4.35 -9.25
C GLY A 56 3.41 3.96 -10.44
N THR A 57 4.35 3.05 -10.24
CA THR A 57 5.43 2.78 -11.18
C THR A 57 5.56 1.30 -11.43
N CYS A 58 5.50 0.90 -12.69
CA CYS A 58 5.83 -0.47 -13.06
C CYS A 58 7.36 -0.62 -13.11
N MET A 59 7.94 -1.24 -12.08
CA MET A 59 9.39 -1.37 -11.96
C MET A 59 9.98 -2.23 -13.08
N THR A 60 9.25 -3.27 -13.49
CA THR A 60 9.71 -4.23 -14.49
C THR A 60 9.70 -3.72 -15.93
N THR A 61 8.85 -2.74 -16.26
CA THR A 61 8.78 -2.16 -17.61
C THR A 61 9.35 -0.75 -17.65
N THR A 62 8.80 0.16 -16.85
CA THR A 62 9.14 1.59 -16.88
C THR A 62 10.54 1.85 -16.32
N CYS A 63 10.90 1.13 -15.25
CA CYS A 63 12.19 1.28 -14.58
C CYS A 63 13.08 0.04 -14.76
N SER A 64 12.92 -0.70 -15.86
CA SER A 64 13.60 -1.98 -16.09
C SER A 64 15.12 -1.91 -15.92
N THR A 65 15.75 -0.79 -16.31
CA THR A 65 17.20 -0.57 -16.17
C THR A 65 17.67 -0.35 -14.74
N PHE A 66 16.79 0.12 -13.85
CA PHE A 66 17.07 0.36 -12.43
C PHE A 66 16.53 -0.75 -11.55
N TYR A 67 15.73 -1.66 -12.10
CA TYR A 67 15.12 -2.73 -11.35
C TYR A 67 16.17 -3.79 -10.99
N ASN A 68 16.57 -3.77 -9.72
CA ASN A 68 17.42 -4.80 -9.14
C ASN A 68 16.89 -5.19 -7.77
N THR A 69 16.46 -6.45 -7.62
CA THR A 69 15.88 -6.97 -6.37
C THR A 69 16.88 -7.12 -5.23
N THR A 70 18.20 -7.03 -5.49
CA THR A 70 19.22 -7.07 -4.43
C THR A 70 19.45 -5.72 -3.76
N VAL A 71 18.97 -4.64 -4.39
CA VAL A 71 19.06 -3.26 -3.90
C VAL A 71 17.68 -2.83 -3.40
N ASP A 72 17.66 -1.92 -2.42
CA ASP A 72 16.44 -1.31 -1.90
C ASP A 72 15.57 -0.76 -3.06
N LEU A 73 14.34 -1.27 -3.16
CA LEU A 73 13.35 -0.88 -4.17
C LEU A 73 13.07 0.63 -4.13
N ARG A 74 13.15 1.26 -2.95
CA ARG A 74 13.01 2.71 -2.79
C ARG A 74 14.10 3.46 -3.53
N LEU A 75 15.35 3.05 -3.37
CA LEU A 75 16.50 3.70 -4.04
C LEU A 75 16.43 3.52 -5.56
N ASN A 76 16.03 2.33 -6.02
CA ASN A 76 15.84 2.08 -7.45
C ASN A 76 14.71 2.93 -8.04
N LEU A 77 13.60 3.04 -7.31
CA LEU A 77 12.45 3.86 -7.71
C LEU A 77 12.83 5.34 -7.78
N GLU A 78 13.53 5.84 -6.75
CA GLU A 78 14.03 7.21 -6.69
C GLU A 78 14.98 7.51 -7.86
N ALA A 79 15.98 6.65 -8.09
CA ALA A 79 16.94 6.81 -9.18
C ALA A 79 16.27 6.82 -10.56
N CYS A 80 15.31 5.93 -10.79
CA CYS A 80 14.55 5.87 -12.03
C CYS A 80 13.77 7.16 -12.29
N ARG A 81 13.04 7.64 -11.27
CA ARG A 81 12.23 8.86 -11.40
C ARG A 81 13.09 10.11 -11.48
N ASN A 82 14.20 10.16 -10.74
CA ASN A 82 15.20 11.22 -10.85
C ASN A 82 15.75 11.33 -12.26
N LYS A 83 16.14 10.22 -12.89
CA LYS A 83 16.63 10.26 -14.28
C LYS A 83 15.58 10.85 -15.22
N THR A 84 14.36 10.32 -15.18
CA THR A 84 13.28 10.74 -16.08
C THR A 84 12.94 12.23 -15.92
N LEU A 85 12.74 12.68 -14.68
CA LEU A 85 12.35 14.06 -14.38
C LEU A 85 13.49 15.05 -14.58
N TYR A 86 14.72 14.63 -14.38
CA TYR A 86 15.88 15.48 -14.58
C TYR A 86 16.14 15.73 -16.07
N GLU A 87 15.93 14.70 -16.91
CA GLU A 87 16.04 14.83 -18.36
C GLU A 87 14.97 15.79 -18.92
N GLU A 88 13.74 15.71 -18.42
CA GLU A 88 12.60 16.49 -18.95
C GLU A 88 12.49 17.91 -18.35
N TYR A 89 12.68 18.04 -17.03
CA TYR A 89 12.38 19.29 -16.30
C TYR A 89 13.56 19.84 -15.48
N LYS A 90 14.73 19.17 -15.49
CA LYS A 90 15.86 19.48 -14.59
C LYS A 90 15.45 19.45 -13.11
N LEU A 91 14.43 18.65 -12.79
CA LEU A 91 13.96 18.44 -11.43
C LEU A 91 14.30 17.03 -10.97
N ARG A 92 14.40 16.89 -9.66
CA ARG A 92 14.54 15.61 -8.97
C ARG A 92 13.36 15.41 -8.04
N VAL A 93 13.24 14.20 -7.54
CA VAL A 93 12.27 13.80 -6.54
C VAL A 93 12.99 13.05 -5.44
N GLN A 94 12.50 13.25 -4.23
CA GLN A 94 12.87 12.46 -3.07
C GLN A 94 11.69 11.57 -2.72
N VAL A 95 11.94 10.26 -2.59
CA VAL A 95 10.91 9.30 -2.21
C VAL A 95 10.70 9.36 -0.70
N GLU A 96 9.45 9.48 -0.27
CA GLU A 96 9.09 9.42 1.15
C GLU A 96 9.22 7.97 1.66
N ASP A 97 9.36 7.79 2.97
CA ASP A 97 9.68 6.46 3.55
C ASP A 97 8.61 5.38 3.25
N ASP A 98 7.36 5.79 2.97
CA ASP A 98 6.24 4.89 2.67
C ASP A 98 6.23 4.45 1.20
N VAL A 99 6.99 3.40 0.88
CA VAL A 99 6.94 2.69 -0.41
C VAL A 99 6.18 1.38 -0.27
N SER A 100 5.14 1.19 -1.08
CA SER A 100 4.40 -0.07 -1.16
C SER A 100 4.61 -0.69 -2.53
N CYS A 101 5.07 -1.93 -2.58
CA CYS A 101 5.29 -2.67 -3.81
C CYS A 101 4.50 -3.98 -3.81
N VAL A 102 3.85 -4.26 -4.93
CA VAL A 102 3.06 -5.46 -5.18
C VAL A 102 3.71 -6.26 -6.31
N GLY A 103 3.72 -7.57 -6.18
CA GLY A 103 4.29 -8.52 -7.12
C GLY A 103 5.78 -8.84 -6.90
N GLY A 104 6.30 -9.74 -7.73
CA GLY A 104 7.63 -10.33 -7.55
C GLY A 104 7.74 -11.24 -6.31
N LYS A 105 8.96 -11.67 -5.98
CA LYS A 105 9.25 -12.52 -4.80
C LYS A 105 9.17 -11.76 -3.46
N HIS A 106 8.97 -10.45 -3.47
CA HIS A 106 8.95 -9.60 -2.28
C HIS A 106 7.55 -9.57 -1.61
N ASP A 107 6.53 -10.09 -2.31
CA ASP A 107 5.14 -10.10 -1.86
C ASP A 107 4.75 -11.38 -1.11
N GLU A 108 5.70 -12.31 -0.90
CA GLU A 108 5.37 -13.63 -0.34
C GLU A 108 5.05 -13.59 1.16
N ASN A 109 5.29 -12.49 1.91
CA ASN A 109 5.19 -12.61 3.37
C ASN A 109 4.90 -11.36 4.22
N GLN A 110 4.27 -10.32 3.70
CA GLN A 110 3.89 -9.19 4.57
C GLN A 110 2.50 -9.38 5.19
N ILE A 111 2.36 -10.40 6.05
CA ILE A 111 1.19 -10.49 6.94
C ILE A 111 1.32 -9.38 7.99
N GLY A 112 0.52 -8.33 7.84
CA GLY A 112 0.46 -7.24 8.80
C GLY A 112 -0.27 -7.64 10.09
N PRO A 113 0.05 -7.02 11.24
CA PRO A 113 -0.64 -7.28 12.51
C PRO A 113 -2.15 -7.05 12.41
N ALA A 114 -2.60 -6.09 11.59
CA ALA A 114 -4.01 -5.84 11.34
C ALA A 114 -4.73 -7.02 10.67
N GLN A 115 -4.06 -7.71 9.74
CA GLN A 115 -4.62 -8.88 9.06
C GLN A 115 -4.75 -10.07 10.03
N ILE A 116 -3.79 -10.25 10.94
CA ILE A 116 -3.84 -11.26 12.00
C ILE A 116 -5.03 -11.00 12.94
N VAL A 117 -5.21 -9.76 13.37
CA VAL A 117 -6.33 -9.37 14.25
C VAL A 117 -7.67 -9.62 13.56
N LEU A 118 -7.81 -9.20 12.30
CA LEU A 118 -9.03 -9.43 11.52
C LEU A 118 -9.34 -10.93 11.38
N ALA A 119 -8.34 -11.74 11.04
CA ALA A 119 -8.49 -13.19 10.94
C ALA A 119 -8.94 -13.81 12.27
N ALA A 120 -8.36 -13.37 13.39
CA ALA A 120 -8.75 -13.84 14.73
C ALA A 120 -10.22 -13.51 15.05
N ILE A 121 -10.68 -12.30 14.72
CA ILE A 121 -12.08 -11.89 14.92
C ILE A 121 -13.02 -12.76 14.09
N LEU A 122 -12.69 -13.00 12.82
CA LEU A 122 -13.50 -13.83 11.93
C LEU A 122 -13.59 -15.28 12.44
N ILE A 123 -12.47 -15.87 12.89
CA ILE A 123 -12.45 -17.21 13.48
C ILE A 123 -13.31 -17.25 14.74
N ALA A 124 -13.22 -16.24 15.62
CA ALA A 124 -14.01 -16.18 16.84
C ALA A 124 -15.52 -16.14 16.55
N LEU A 125 -15.96 -15.35 15.55
CA LEU A 125 -17.35 -15.29 15.13
C LEU A 125 -17.85 -16.64 14.59
N VAL A 126 -17.05 -17.33 13.78
CA VAL A 126 -17.39 -18.67 13.27
C VAL A 126 -17.51 -19.65 14.44
N MET A 127 -16.57 -19.65 15.39
CA MET A 127 -16.61 -20.53 16.55
C MET A 127 -17.85 -20.29 17.42
N LEU A 128 -18.24 -19.05 17.67
CA LEU A 128 -19.45 -18.72 18.42
C LEU A 128 -20.70 -19.26 17.74
N ASN A 129 -20.79 -19.17 16.40
CA ASN A 129 -21.91 -19.72 15.64
C ASN A 129 -21.94 -21.25 15.67
N VAL A 130 -20.78 -21.90 15.58
CA VAL A 130 -20.66 -23.37 15.69
C VAL A 130 -21.06 -23.83 17.08
N ILE A 131 -20.56 -23.18 18.13
CA ILE A 131 -20.89 -23.47 19.52
C ILE A 131 -22.39 -23.28 19.76
N GLY A 132 -22.98 -22.17 19.31
CA GLY A 132 -24.43 -21.92 19.41
C GLY A 132 -25.27 -22.99 18.72
N SER A 133 -24.85 -23.42 17.52
CA SER A 133 -25.53 -24.50 16.78
C SER A 133 -25.41 -25.85 17.48
N LEU A 134 -24.24 -26.16 18.05
CA LEU A 134 -24.05 -27.38 18.86
C LEU A 134 -24.93 -27.33 20.12
N TYR A 135 -24.99 -26.20 20.83
CA TYR A 135 -25.85 -26.06 22.00
C TYR A 135 -27.33 -26.21 21.66
N ASP A 136 -27.81 -25.66 20.53
CA ASP A 136 -29.20 -25.82 20.09
C ASP A 136 -29.53 -27.29 19.81
N VAL A 137 -28.67 -28.00 19.09
CA VAL A 137 -28.85 -29.44 18.80
C VAL A 137 -28.81 -30.29 20.08
N PHE A 138 -27.81 -30.10 20.95
CA PHE A 138 -27.68 -30.87 22.19
C PHE A 138 -28.78 -30.56 23.21
N CYS A 139 -29.22 -29.31 23.35
CA CYS A 139 -30.33 -28.96 24.25
C CYS A 139 -31.70 -29.37 23.65
N LYS A 140 -31.84 -29.52 22.33
CA LYS A 140 -33.06 -30.05 21.69
C LYS A 140 -33.19 -31.57 21.83
N GLU A 141 -32.06 -32.29 21.85
CA GLU A 141 -32.04 -33.74 22.08
C GLU A 141 -32.28 -34.11 23.55
N LYS A 142 -31.80 -33.31 24.51
CA LYS A 142 -32.14 -33.47 25.94
C LYS A 142 -33.40 -32.69 26.30
N ARG A 143 -34.56 -33.34 26.14
CA ARG A 143 -35.88 -32.81 26.54
C ARG A 143 -35.88 -32.31 28.01
N GLY A 144 -35.76 -30.99 28.16
CA GLY A 144 -36.20 -30.15 29.30
C GLY A 144 -35.54 -30.41 30.65
N SER A 145 -34.65 -29.50 31.11
CA SER A 145 -34.59 -28.95 32.49
C SER A 145 -33.23 -28.36 32.92
N VAL A 146 -32.14 -28.50 32.14
CA VAL A 146 -30.79 -28.19 32.67
C VAL A 146 -30.06 -27.00 32.02
N CYS A 147 -30.32 -26.64 30.76
CA CYS A 147 -29.49 -25.63 30.07
C CYS A 147 -29.63 -24.17 30.58
N ILE A 148 -30.72 -23.78 31.25
CA ILE A 148 -30.95 -22.37 31.65
C ILE A 148 -30.18 -21.97 32.94
N LYS A 149 -29.69 -22.93 33.75
CA LYS A 149 -29.06 -22.60 35.04
C LYS A 149 -27.58 -22.16 34.98
N HIS A 150 -26.89 -22.33 33.85
CA HIS A 150 -25.45 -22.06 33.77
C HIS A 150 -25.05 -20.85 32.91
N ALA A 151 -26.01 -20.14 32.30
CA ALA A 151 -25.74 -18.92 31.54
C ALA A 151 -25.78 -17.64 32.40
N LEU A 152 -26.15 -17.75 33.68
CA LEU A 152 -26.20 -16.67 34.67
C LEU A 152 -25.57 -17.16 35.99
N SER A 153 -24.27 -17.45 35.96
CA SER A 153 -23.38 -17.41 37.14
C SER A 153 -21.95 -17.14 36.71
#